data_AF-A0A1M5GAG5-F1
#
_entry.id   AF-A0A1M5GAG5-F1
#
_cell.length_a   1.000
_cell.length_b   1.000
_cell.length_c   1.000
_cell.angle_alpha   90.00
_cell.angle_beta   90.00
_cell.angle_gamma   90.00
#
_symmetry.space_group_name_H-M   'P 1'
#
loop_
_entity.id
_entity.type
_entity.pdbx_description
1 polymer ?
#
loop_
_entity_poly.entity_id
_entity_poly.type
_entity_poly.pdbx_seq_one_letter_code
_entity_poly.pdbx_strand_id
1 'polypeptide(L)'
;MKIQKLFRLFLLVLVLGSTPSLLAQSMSDQQVLEYVKEGIKQGKEQKQMAAELARKGVTKEQAIRVKELYEKQNNVNTSNATGTDINESRLREEMKENTSDMLEDHPSAQDLSREDQVFGRNIFNTKNLTFEPSSNLATPPNYRLGPGDEVIIDIWGASQNTIRQAISPDGTINIQKIGPVYLSGLTVSEANDYLKKSLNKIYNGLNNATDPSSDIRLTLGNIRTIQINVMGEVVQPGTYALSAFSTVFHALYRAGGVSDIGSLRNVQLVRNGKKLTTIDVYEFIMKGNAQDDIRLQEGDVVIVPAYDVLVKISGKVKRPMRFEMKKDESLSTLIKYAGGFDADAYTRSLRVVRQNGEEYEVNTVKDIDYSVYKMRNGDVVTAEAILNRFTNKLEIRGAVYRPGIYQLSGTLNTVRELVNEAQGLTGDAFLNRSVLYRQHDDLTTEVLPIDIKSIMEGTSPNLALQKNDIL
;
A
#
# COMPACT_ATOMS: atom_id res chain seq x y z
N MET A 1 19.52 22.71 29.52
CA MET A 1 19.03 22.70 28.12
C MET A 1 19.26 21.37 27.35
N LYS A 2 20.38 20.65 27.49
CA LYS A 2 20.61 19.37 26.76
C LYS A 2 19.67 18.21 27.18
N ILE A 3 19.34 18.09 28.47
CA ILE A 3 18.48 17.01 29.01
C ILE A 3 17.01 17.16 28.57
N GLN A 4 16.51 18.38 28.39
CA GLN A 4 15.14 18.63 27.91
C GLN A 4 14.93 18.22 26.44
N LYS A 5 15.93 18.41 25.57
CA LYS A 5 15.88 17.93 24.18
C LYS A 5 15.96 16.40 24.10
N LEU A 6 16.76 15.74 24.96
CA LEU A 6 16.83 14.28 25.00
C LEU A 6 15.55 13.61 25.52
N PHE A 7 14.84 14.25 26.46
CA PHE A 7 13.60 13.68 27.01
C PHE A 7 12.41 13.79 26.04
N ARG A 8 12.34 14.85 25.23
CA ARG A 8 11.27 15.02 24.21
C ARG A 8 11.35 14.01 23.07
N LEU A 9 12.55 13.60 22.69
CA LEU A 9 12.78 12.61 21.63
C LEU A 9 12.55 11.17 22.13
N PHE A 10 12.81 10.92 23.42
CA PHE A 10 12.62 9.61 24.07
C PHE A 10 11.16 9.10 24.04
N LEU A 11 10.20 9.99 24.31
CA LEU A 11 8.81 9.60 24.47
C LEU A 11 8.11 9.30 23.14
N LEU A 12 8.67 9.78 22.03
CA LEU A 12 8.23 9.47 20.67
C LEU A 12 8.47 7.98 20.34
N VAL A 13 9.56 7.39 20.83
CA VAL A 13 9.98 6.03 20.43
C VAL A 13 9.13 4.93 21.10
N LEU A 14 8.54 5.20 22.27
CA LEU A 14 7.71 4.23 23.00
C LEU A 14 6.31 4.03 22.39
N VAL A 15 5.86 5.02 21.61
CA VAL A 15 4.59 5.01 20.86
C VAL A 15 4.60 3.98 19.70
N LEU A 16 5.77 3.40 19.39
CA LEU A 16 6.04 2.66 18.16
C LEU A 16 6.12 1.13 18.32
N GLY A 17 5.97 0.57 19.52
CA GLY A 17 6.11 -0.88 19.76
C GLY A 17 4.88 -1.51 20.39
N SER A 18 4.16 -2.37 19.64
CA SER A 18 3.15 -3.25 20.21
C SER A 18 3.27 -4.68 19.66
N THR A 19 3.38 -5.66 20.56
CA THR A 19 3.08 -7.09 20.34
C THR A 19 2.40 -7.61 21.61
N PRO A 20 1.55 -8.67 21.55
CA PRO A 20 0.64 -9.00 22.63
C PRO A 20 1.28 -9.81 23.78
N SER A 21 0.98 -9.35 25.00
CA SER A 21 0.84 -10.01 26.31
C SER A 21 1.64 -11.29 26.64
N LEU A 22 2.60 -11.12 27.57
CA LEU A 22 2.90 -12.07 28.65
C LEU A 22 2.80 -11.28 29.97
N LEU A 23 2.26 -11.88 31.02
CA LEU A 23 2.05 -11.29 32.35
C LEU A 23 3.39 -10.86 32.98
N ALA A 24 3.83 -9.64 32.66
CA ALA A 24 4.89 -8.92 33.36
C ALA A 24 4.24 -7.94 34.34
N GLN A 25 4.81 -7.82 35.55
CA GLN A 25 4.47 -6.76 36.49
C GLN A 25 4.47 -5.41 35.77
N SER A 26 3.29 -4.82 35.57
CA SER A 26 3.15 -3.54 34.89
C SER A 26 3.80 -2.45 35.73
N MET A 27 4.79 -1.77 35.16
CA MET A 27 5.43 -0.61 35.80
C MET A 27 4.39 0.50 36.03
N SER A 28 4.49 1.24 37.14
CA SER A 28 3.69 2.45 37.34
C SER A 28 4.23 3.62 36.52
N ASP A 29 3.38 4.62 36.23
CA ASP A 29 3.76 5.82 35.46
C ASP A 29 5.00 6.52 36.07
N GLN A 30 5.13 6.51 37.40
CA GLN A 30 6.28 7.07 38.11
C GLN A 30 7.56 6.22 37.96
N GLN A 31 7.43 4.88 37.95
CA GLN A 31 8.55 3.97 37.69
C GLN A 31 9.05 4.08 36.25
N VAL A 32 8.14 4.25 35.29
CA VAL A 32 8.50 4.52 33.89
C VAL A 32 9.26 5.83 33.80
N LEU A 33 8.76 6.91 34.41
CA LEU A 33 9.43 8.21 34.40
C LEU A 33 10.86 8.14 34.95
N GLU A 34 11.07 7.42 36.05
CA GLU A 34 12.38 7.33 36.70
C GLU A 34 13.37 6.49 35.89
N TYR A 35 12.90 5.37 35.30
CA TYR A 35 13.70 4.54 34.40
C TYR A 35 14.28 5.34 33.23
N VAL A 36 13.48 6.24 32.66
CA VAL A 36 13.85 7.08 31.54
C VAL A 36 14.90 8.12 31.94
N LYS A 37 14.69 8.77 33.09
CA LYS A 37 15.66 9.74 33.62
C LYS A 37 17.02 9.08 33.88
N GLU A 38 17.01 7.86 34.42
CA GLU A 38 18.21 7.12 34.74
C GLU A 38 18.93 6.61 33.48
N GLY A 39 18.19 6.09 32.49
CA GLY A 39 18.77 5.67 31.21
C GLY A 39 19.42 6.81 30.42
N ILE A 40 18.83 8.02 30.46
CA ILE A 40 19.43 9.22 29.86
C ILE A 40 20.71 9.64 30.60
N LYS A 41 20.73 9.57 31.95
CA LYS A 41 21.94 9.84 32.74
C LYS A 41 23.06 8.83 32.43
N GLN A 42 22.69 7.59 32.15
CA GLN A 42 23.60 6.51 31.77
C GLN A 42 24.02 6.56 30.28
N GLY A 43 23.50 7.52 29.50
CA GLY A 43 23.83 7.67 28.08
C GLY A 43 23.29 6.56 27.17
N LYS A 44 22.28 5.81 27.63
CA LYS A 44 21.66 4.75 26.82
C LYS A 44 21.02 5.33 25.56
N GLU A 45 21.09 4.57 24.47
CA GLU A 45 20.46 4.96 23.22
C GLU A 45 18.93 4.90 23.33
N GLN A 46 18.24 5.87 22.75
CA GLN A 46 16.78 6.01 22.93
C GLN A 46 16.00 4.83 22.35
N LYS A 47 16.47 4.26 21.24
CA LYS A 47 15.86 3.09 20.60
C LYS A 47 15.94 1.85 21.49
N GLN A 48 17.03 1.70 22.23
CA GLN A 48 17.25 0.61 23.18
C GLN A 48 16.31 0.73 24.39
N MET A 49 16.25 1.92 25.00
CA MET A 49 15.39 2.15 26.17
C MET A 49 13.89 1.98 25.85
N ALA A 50 13.45 2.40 24.65
CA ALA A 50 12.07 2.20 24.21
C ALA A 50 11.73 0.72 24.00
N ALA A 51 12.64 -0.06 23.39
CA ALA A 51 12.47 -1.50 23.25
C ALA A 51 12.42 -2.22 24.61
N GLU A 52 13.22 -1.77 25.59
CA GLU A 52 13.22 -2.32 26.95
C GLU A 52 11.91 -2.03 27.70
N LEU A 53 11.35 -0.82 27.59
CA LEU A 53 10.07 -0.49 28.23
C LEU A 53 8.87 -1.17 27.56
N ALA A 54 8.89 -1.31 26.23
CA ALA A 54 7.88 -2.08 25.51
C ALA A 54 7.89 -3.56 25.96
N ARG A 55 9.08 -4.15 26.14
CA ARG A 55 9.23 -5.51 26.71
C ARG A 55 8.75 -5.62 28.16
N LYS A 56 8.80 -4.52 28.91
CA LYS A 56 8.27 -4.41 30.29
C LYS A 56 6.78 -4.07 30.34
N GLY A 57 6.08 -4.09 29.20
CA GLY A 57 4.63 -3.95 29.12
C GLY A 57 4.12 -2.51 29.22
N VAL A 58 4.96 -1.50 29.04
CA VAL A 58 4.55 -0.09 29.03
C VAL A 58 3.75 0.19 27.75
N THR A 59 2.52 0.69 27.90
CA THR A 59 1.65 0.98 26.75
C THR A 59 1.89 2.37 26.18
N LYS A 60 1.42 2.59 24.94
CA LYS A 60 1.45 3.89 24.27
C LYS A 60 0.73 4.98 25.07
N GLU A 61 -0.43 4.66 25.62
CA GLU A 61 -1.25 5.58 26.42
C GLU A 61 -0.53 5.91 27.74
N GLN A 62 0.18 4.94 28.31
CA GLN A 62 1.00 5.15 29.50
C GLN A 62 2.18 6.08 29.22
N ALA A 63 2.85 5.92 28.08
CA ALA A 63 3.91 6.83 27.65
C ALA A 63 3.40 8.27 27.55
N ILE A 64 2.24 8.48 26.95
CA ILE A 64 1.65 9.83 26.78
C ILE A 64 1.36 10.47 28.15
N ARG A 65 0.77 9.73 29.09
CA ARG A 65 0.54 10.25 30.46
C ARG A 65 1.82 10.62 31.18
N VAL A 66 2.87 9.78 31.04
CA VAL A 66 4.19 10.04 31.64
C VAL A 66 4.84 11.30 31.06
N LYS A 67 4.61 11.60 29.77
CA LYS A 67 5.03 12.85 29.13
C LYS A 67 4.43 14.06 29.82
N GLU A 68 3.11 14.03 29.97
CA GLU A 68 2.35 15.14 30.54
C GLU A 68 2.76 15.38 32.01
N LEU A 69 3.03 14.31 32.76
CA LEU A 69 3.54 14.39 34.13
C LEU A 69 4.92 15.08 34.18
N TYR A 70 5.83 14.72 33.27
CA TYR A 70 7.15 15.37 33.19
C TYR A 70 7.05 16.85 32.78
N GLU A 71 6.16 17.16 31.82
CA GLU A 71 5.94 18.53 31.35
C GLU A 71 5.30 19.41 32.43
N LYS A 72 4.33 18.88 33.19
CA LYS A 72 3.72 19.57 34.34
C LYS A 72 4.72 19.82 35.46
N GLN A 73 5.55 18.83 35.81
CA GLN A 73 6.55 18.96 36.88
C GLN A 73 7.63 20.01 36.55
N ASN A 74 7.97 20.20 35.27
CA ASN A 74 8.87 21.26 34.83
C ASN A 74 8.19 22.64 34.75
N ASN A 75 6.87 22.70 34.60
CA ASN A 75 6.13 23.97 34.54
C ASN A 75 5.89 24.58 35.93
N VAL A 76 5.92 23.77 37.00
CA VAL A 76 5.76 24.21 38.40
C VAL A 76 7.00 24.95 38.93
N ASN A 77 8.17 24.82 38.30
CA ASN A 77 9.37 25.59 38.68
C ASN A 77 9.39 27.03 38.16
N THR A 78 8.31 27.50 37.52
CA THR A 78 8.20 28.84 36.90
C THR A 78 7.23 29.75 37.65
N SER A 79 7.01 29.54 38.95
CA SER A 79 6.07 30.36 39.74
C SER A 79 6.69 31.64 40.33
N ASN A 80 8.00 31.86 40.16
CA ASN A 80 8.69 33.06 40.67
C ASN A 80 9.58 33.65 39.58
N ALA A 81 9.02 34.40 38.62
CA ALA A 81 9.85 35.20 37.72
C ALA A 81 9.10 36.39 37.09
N THR A 82 9.86 37.47 36.89
CA THR A 82 9.47 38.83 36.49
C THR A 82 9.17 38.98 34.99
N GLY A 83 8.62 40.15 34.60
CA GLY A 83 8.03 40.49 33.30
C GLY A 83 8.85 40.27 32.00
N THR A 84 10.07 39.73 32.07
CA THR A 84 10.83 39.28 30.89
C THR A 84 10.33 37.94 30.33
N ASP A 85 9.68 37.12 31.15
CA ASP A 85 9.19 35.78 30.74
C ASP A 85 7.87 35.82 29.94
N ILE A 86 7.14 36.92 29.98
CA ILE A 86 5.90 37.12 29.21
C ILE A 86 6.24 37.23 27.71
N ASN A 87 7.40 37.79 27.37
CA ASN A 87 7.88 37.85 25.99
C ASN A 87 8.39 36.49 25.48
N GLU A 88 9.06 35.70 26.32
CA GLU A 88 9.41 34.31 25.96
C GLU A 88 8.17 33.43 25.77
N SER A 89 7.09 33.71 26.49
CA SER A 89 5.81 32.98 26.36
C SER A 89 5.18 33.18 24.98
N ARG A 90 5.15 34.42 24.47
CA ARG A 90 4.60 34.75 23.15
C ARG A 90 5.49 34.24 22.01
N LEU A 91 6.82 34.31 22.17
CA LEU A 91 7.78 33.70 21.24
C LEU A 91 7.65 32.16 21.21
N ARG A 92 7.33 31.51 22.33
CA ARG A 92 7.07 30.05 22.38
C ARG A 92 5.74 29.66 21.76
N GLU A 93 4.76 30.56 21.72
CA GLU A 93 3.46 30.35 21.08
C GLU A 93 3.58 30.46 19.55
N GLU A 94 4.31 31.47 19.04
CA GLU A 94 4.70 31.56 17.61
C GLU A 94 5.60 30.40 17.15
N MET A 95 6.51 29.93 18.01
CA MET A 95 7.29 28.73 17.72
C MET A 95 6.44 27.46 17.73
N LYS A 96 5.34 27.40 18.50
CA LYS A 96 4.45 26.22 18.56
C LYS A 96 3.71 26.02 17.24
N GLU A 97 3.25 27.09 16.59
CA GLU A 97 2.65 27.01 15.25
C GLU A 97 3.68 26.55 14.22
N ASN A 98 4.87 27.17 14.18
CA ASN A 98 5.91 26.76 13.23
C ASN A 98 6.50 25.37 13.49
N THR A 99 6.51 24.87 14.72
CA THR A 99 7.01 23.51 15.02
C THR A 99 5.94 22.44 14.79
N SER A 100 4.65 22.78 14.86
CA SER A 100 3.57 21.85 14.56
C SER A 100 3.59 21.44 13.09
N ASP A 101 3.84 22.39 12.18
CA ASP A 101 4.04 22.11 10.74
C ASP A 101 5.32 21.33 10.43
N MET A 102 6.32 21.32 11.32
CA MET A 102 7.58 20.59 11.12
C MET A 102 7.59 19.18 11.74
N LEU A 103 6.59 18.83 12.55
CA LEU A 103 6.51 17.55 13.29
C LEU A 103 5.61 16.50 12.62
N GLU A 104 4.92 16.85 11.53
CA GLU A 104 4.04 15.94 10.79
C GLU A 104 4.78 14.98 9.83
N ASP A 105 6.06 15.22 9.53
CA ASP A 105 6.79 14.50 8.47
C ASP A 105 7.59 13.26 8.96
N HIS A 106 7.28 12.75 10.15
CA HIS A 106 7.90 11.51 10.66
C HIS A 106 6.95 10.32 10.50
N PRO A 107 7.33 9.27 9.72
CA PRO A 107 6.49 8.11 9.50
C PRO A 107 6.15 7.42 10.84
N SER A 108 4.87 7.08 11.03
CA SER A 108 4.43 6.35 12.21
C SER A 108 4.99 4.93 12.24
N ALA A 109 4.94 4.22 13.37
CA ALA A 109 5.37 2.81 13.45
C ALA A 109 4.61 1.92 12.48
N GLN A 110 3.35 2.27 12.23
CA GLN A 110 2.52 1.54 11.31
C GLN A 110 2.97 1.78 9.87
N ASP A 111 3.44 3.00 9.56
CA ASP A 111 4.05 3.33 8.26
C ASP A 111 5.40 2.63 8.08
N LEU A 112 6.27 2.64 9.10
CA LEU A 112 7.53 1.88 9.09
C LEU A 112 7.30 0.36 8.96
N SER A 113 6.25 -0.17 9.58
CA SER A 113 5.88 -1.58 9.44
C SER A 113 5.33 -1.94 8.06
N ARG A 114 4.72 -0.98 7.36
CA ARG A 114 4.26 -1.14 5.96
C ARG A 114 5.42 -1.02 4.98
N GLU A 115 6.38 -0.15 5.26
CA GLU A 115 7.56 0.05 4.42
C GLU A 115 8.43 -1.19 4.22
N ASP A 116 8.43 -2.11 5.20
CA ASP A 116 9.20 -3.34 5.11
C ASP A 116 8.37 -4.53 4.58
N GLN A 117 7.06 -4.37 4.38
CA GLN A 117 6.24 -5.39 3.74
C GLN A 117 6.52 -5.47 2.24
N VAL A 118 6.40 -6.68 1.70
CA VAL A 118 6.49 -6.92 0.25
C VAL A 118 5.11 -6.85 -0.36
N PHE A 119 4.98 -6.06 -1.42
CA PHE A 119 3.71 -5.87 -2.12
C PHE A 119 3.15 -7.20 -2.63
N GLY A 120 1.82 -7.36 -2.52
CA GLY A 120 1.10 -8.51 -3.05
C GLY A 120 1.13 -9.77 -2.19
N ARG A 121 2.05 -9.94 -1.22
CA ARG A 121 2.16 -11.17 -0.43
C ARG A 121 0.93 -11.48 0.41
N ASN A 122 0.25 -10.45 0.89
CA ASN A 122 -0.91 -10.61 1.76
C ASN A 122 -2.19 -10.98 1.00
N ILE A 123 -2.16 -11.03 -0.34
CA ILE A 123 -3.38 -11.31 -1.11
C ILE A 123 -3.91 -12.73 -0.85
N PHE A 124 -3.03 -13.69 -0.61
CA PHE A 124 -3.39 -15.10 -0.41
C PHE A 124 -3.57 -15.51 1.06
N ASN A 125 -3.35 -14.61 2.02
CA ASN A 125 -3.42 -14.90 3.46
C ASN A 125 -4.44 -14.02 4.22
N THR A 126 -5.23 -13.21 3.50
CA THR A 126 -6.20 -12.31 4.11
C THR A 126 -7.45 -13.07 4.55
N LYS A 127 -7.80 -12.98 5.84
CA LYS A 127 -8.93 -13.72 6.47
C LYS A 127 -10.30 -13.54 5.80
N ASN A 128 -10.50 -12.43 5.08
CA ASN A 128 -11.78 -12.10 4.43
C ASN A 128 -11.75 -12.26 2.89
N LEU A 129 -10.63 -12.73 2.32
CA LEU A 129 -10.53 -13.01 0.89
C LEU A 129 -10.57 -14.53 0.69
N THR A 130 -11.57 -15.02 -0.02
CA THR A 130 -11.67 -16.44 -0.39
C THR A 130 -11.52 -16.57 -1.90
N PHE A 131 -10.52 -17.34 -2.34
CA PHE A 131 -10.44 -17.82 -3.71
C PHE A 131 -11.11 -19.19 -3.78
N GLU A 132 -12.35 -19.32 -3.31
CA GLU A 132 -13.08 -20.58 -3.50
C GLU A 132 -13.67 -20.58 -4.92
N PRO A 133 -13.51 -21.69 -5.69
CA PRO A 133 -14.03 -21.74 -7.05
C PRO A 133 -15.55 -21.69 -6.99
N SER A 134 -16.16 -20.84 -7.81
CA SER A 134 -17.61 -20.70 -7.85
C SER A 134 -18.28 -22.01 -8.26
N SER A 135 -18.96 -22.64 -7.30
CA SER A 135 -19.66 -23.93 -7.51
C SER A 135 -20.86 -23.82 -8.45
N ASN A 136 -21.27 -22.59 -8.80
CA ASN A 136 -22.42 -22.27 -9.66
C ASN A 136 -22.02 -21.76 -11.05
N LEU A 137 -20.81 -22.08 -11.54
CA LEU A 137 -20.45 -21.72 -12.91
C LEU A 137 -21.23 -22.57 -13.91
N ALA A 138 -21.76 -21.96 -14.97
CA ALA A 138 -22.32 -22.69 -16.10
C ALA A 138 -21.27 -23.69 -16.63
N THR A 139 -21.68 -24.92 -16.92
CA THR A 139 -20.80 -26.01 -17.36
C THR A 139 -19.92 -25.53 -18.53
N PRO A 140 -18.61 -25.35 -18.35
CA PRO A 140 -17.76 -24.82 -19.41
C PRO A 140 -17.67 -25.82 -20.56
N PRO A 141 -17.94 -25.43 -21.82
CA PRO A 141 -17.89 -26.34 -22.96
C PRO A 141 -16.53 -27.02 -23.14
N ASN A 142 -15.45 -26.35 -22.72
CA ASN A 142 -14.07 -26.83 -22.78
C ASN A 142 -13.65 -27.65 -21.54
N TYR A 143 -14.55 -27.91 -20.60
CA TYR A 143 -14.22 -28.75 -19.44
C TYR A 143 -13.98 -30.19 -19.87
N ARG A 144 -12.79 -30.73 -19.55
CA ARG A 144 -12.46 -32.13 -19.80
C ARG A 144 -12.99 -33.02 -18.69
N LEU A 145 -13.93 -33.88 -19.05
CA LEU A 145 -14.52 -34.87 -18.19
C LEU A 145 -13.47 -35.90 -17.75
N GLY A 146 -13.63 -36.42 -16.54
CA GLY A 146 -12.87 -37.58 -16.09
C GLY A 146 -13.51 -38.29 -14.91
N PRO A 147 -12.86 -39.35 -14.40
CA PRO A 147 -13.42 -40.18 -13.34
C PRO A 147 -13.80 -39.37 -12.10
N GLY A 148 -14.95 -39.69 -11.52
CA GLY A 148 -15.52 -38.99 -10.36
C GLY A 148 -16.37 -37.76 -10.69
N ASP A 149 -16.35 -37.26 -11.93
CA ASP A 149 -17.30 -36.22 -12.36
C ASP A 149 -18.70 -36.82 -12.45
N GLU A 150 -19.69 -36.12 -11.93
CA GLU A 150 -21.10 -36.44 -12.13
C GLU A 150 -21.61 -35.71 -13.38
N VAL A 151 -22.17 -36.48 -14.30
CA VAL A 151 -22.80 -35.97 -15.51
C VAL A 151 -24.31 -36.09 -15.39
N ILE A 152 -25.00 -35.01 -15.75
CA ILE A 152 -26.44 -34.91 -15.82
C ILE A 152 -26.79 -34.77 -17.30
N ILE A 153 -27.41 -35.80 -17.86
CA ILE A 153 -27.83 -35.83 -19.26
C ILE A 153 -29.34 -35.64 -19.27
N ASP A 154 -29.78 -34.46 -19.70
CA ASP A 154 -31.18 -34.14 -19.91
C ASP A 154 -31.56 -34.41 -21.36
N ILE A 155 -32.66 -35.14 -21.54
CA ILE A 155 -33.26 -35.49 -22.82
C ILE A 155 -34.68 -34.93 -22.79
N TRP A 156 -35.06 -34.12 -23.77
CA TRP A 156 -36.41 -33.54 -23.87
C TRP A 156 -36.94 -33.57 -25.31
N GLY A 157 -38.25 -33.38 -25.46
CA GLY A 157 -38.98 -33.45 -26.74
C GLY A 157 -39.94 -34.63 -26.78
N ALA A 158 -39.89 -35.44 -27.84
CA ALA A 158 -40.73 -36.63 -28.03
C ALA A 158 -40.49 -37.71 -26.96
N SER A 159 -39.36 -37.64 -26.26
CA SER A 159 -39.07 -38.45 -25.08
C SER A 159 -38.39 -37.60 -24.02
N GLN A 160 -38.76 -37.81 -22.76
CA GLN A 160 -38.21 -37.08 -21.62
C GLN A 160 -37.51 -38.05 -20.68
N ASN A 161 -36.24 -37.78 -20.38
CA ASN A 161 -35.46 -38.56 -19.44
C ASN A 161 -34.31 -37.72 -18.88
N THR A 162 -33.98 -37.91 -17.62
CA THR A 162 -32.79 -37.32 -17.00
C THR A 162 -31.94 -38.43 -16.42
N ILE A 163 -30.70 -38.55 -16.91
CA ILE A 163 -29.74 -39.55 -16.45
C ILE A 163 -28.71 -38.83 -15.60
N ARG A 164 -28.52 -39.27 -14.35
CA ARG A 164 -27.48 -38.78 -13.44
C ARG A 164 -26.55 -39.92 -13.09
N GLN A 165 -25.29 -39.82 -13.50
CA GLN A 165 -24.28 -40.83 -13.20
C GLN A 165 -22.92 -40.21 -12.99
N ALA A 166 -22.15 -40.79 -12.06
CA ALA A 166 -20.73 -40.50 -11.94
C ALA A 166 -19.95 -41.29 -12.99
N ILE A 167 -18.96 -40.63 -13.61
CA ILE A 167 -18.00 -41.29 -14.49
C ILE A 167 -17.16 -42.24 -13.65
N SER A 168 -17.19 -43.52 -14.01
CA SER A 168 -16.47 -44.57 -13.31
C SER A 168 -14.95 -44.44 -13.47
N PRO A 169 -14.13 -45.15 -12.65
CA PRO A 169 -12.68 -45.18 -12.80
C PRO A 169 -12.17 -45.64 -14.17
N ASP A 170 -12.92 -46.52 -14.85
CA ASP A 170 -12.68 -46.94 -16.24
C ASP A 170 -13.09 -45.88 -17.29
N GLY A 171 -13.62 -44.74 -16.84
CA GLY A 171 -13.92 -43.58 -17.68
C GLY A 171 -15.26 -43.65 -18.39
N THR A 172 -16.16 -44.54 -17.97
CA THR A 172 -17.45 -44.78 -18.63
C THR A 172 -18.64 -44.37 -17.76
N ILE A 173 -19.80 -44.24 -18.40
CA ILE A 173 -21.12 -44.24 -17.76
C ILE A 173 -21.95 -45.35 -18.38
N ASN A 174 -22.90 -45.91 -17.64
CA ASN A 174 -23.73 -47.01 -18.14
C ASN A 174 -25.13 -46.51 -18.52
N ILE A 175 -25.41 -46.39 -19.81
CA ILE A 175 -26.71 -45.94 -20.28
C ILE A 175 -27.61 -47.15 -20.55
N GLN A 176 -28.79 -47.18 -19.93
CA GLN A 176 -29.76 -48.26 -20.16
C GLN A 176 -30.04 -48.43 -21.67
N LYS A 177 -30.05 -49.68 -22.15
CA LYS A 177 -30.25 -50.07 -23.56
C LYS A 177 -29.11 -49.72 -24.53
N ILE A 178 -28.09 -48.97 -24.13
CA ILE A 178 -26.88 -48.71 -24.92
C ILE A 178 -25.67 -49.48 -24.36
N GLY A 179 -25.57 -49.56 -23.03
CA GLY A 179 -24.41 -50.11 -22.34
C GLY A 179 -23.38 -49.04 -21.95
N PRO A 180 -22.09 -49.42 -21.77
CA PRO A 180 -21.05 -48.51 -21.34
C PRO A 180 -20.68 -47.49 -22.43
N VAL A 181 -20.62 -46.22 -22.05
CA VAL A 181 -20.28 -45.08 -22.91
C VAL A 181 -19.08 -44.37 -22.31
N TYR A 182 -17.99 -44.28 -23.07
CA TYR A 182 -16.74 -43.68 -22.62
C TYR A 182 -16.78 -42.15 -22.76
N LEU A 183 -16.61 -41.43 -21.65
CA LEU A 183 -16.65 -39.96 -21.60
C LEU A 183 -15.33 -39.33 -21.12
N SER A 184 -14.48 -40.09 -20.44
CA SER A 184 -13.23 -39.56 -19.88
C SER A 184 -12.29 -39.00 -20.95
N GLY A 185 -11.76 -37.81 -20.71
CA GLY A 185 -10.87 -37.10 -21.63
C GLY A 185 -11.57 -36.20 -22.66
N LEU A 186 -12.86 -36.45 -22.94
CA LEU A 186 -13.68 -35.59 -23.79
C LEU A 186 -13.97 -34.27 -23.08
N THR A 187 -14.01 -33.18 -23.85
CA THR A 187 -14.61 -31.94 -23.39
C THR A 187 -16.13 -32.07 -23.30
N VAL A 188 -16.80 -31.24 -22.51
CA VAL A 188 -18.27 -31.22 -22.44
C VAL A 188 -18.90 -31.01 -23.81
N SER A 189 -18.30 -30.17 -24.67
CA SER A 189 -18.75 -29.99 -26.06
C SER A 189 -18.63 -31.29 -26.87
N GLU A 190 -17.45 -31.93 -26.84
CA GLU A 190 -17.22 -33.20 -27.55
C GLU A 190 -18.13 -34.32 -27.01
N ALA A 191 -18.36 -34.35 -25.69
CA ALA A 191 -19.25 -35.31 -25.04
C ALA A 191 -20.71 -35.12 -25.47
N ASN A 192 -21.19 -33.88 -25.60
CA ASN A 192 -22.52 -33.59 -26.14
C ASN A 192 -22.68 -34.12 -27.56
N ASP A 193 -21.72 -33.84 -28.44
CA ASP A 193 -21.74 -34.33 -29.83
C ASP A 193 -21.68 -35.87 -29.89
N TYR A 194 -20.85 -36.48 -29.04
CA TYR A 194 -20.69 -37.93 -28.96
C TYR A 194 -21.96 -38.62 -28.43
N LEU A 195 -22.57 -38.06 -27.39
CA LEU A 195 -23.81 -38.57 -26.81
C LEU A 195 -24.98 -38.43 -27.78
N LYS A 196 -25.09 -37.32 -28.51
CA LYS A 196 -26.13 -37.13 -29.53
C LYS A 196 -26.08 -38.24 -30.59
N LYS A 197 -24.88 -38.59 -31.07
CA LYS A 197 -24.67 -39.71 -32.02
C LYS A 197 -24.99 -41.07 -31.42
N SER A 198 -24.63 -41.29 -30.15
CA SER A 198 -24.81 -42.58 -29.48
C SER A 198 -26.26 -42.85 -29.10
N LEU A 199 -26.96 -41.82 -28.60
CA LEU A 199 -28.35 -41.89 -28.12
C LEU A 199 -29.37 -41.89 -29.27
N ASN A 200 -29.00 -41.42 -30.45
CA ASN A 200 -29.84 -41.51 -31.66
C ASN A 200 -30.21 -42.96 -32.04
N LYS A 201 -29.50 -43.98 -31.51
CA LYS A 201 -29.86 -45.39 -31.72
C LYS A 201 -31.14 -45.80 -30.99
N ILE A 202 -31.53 -45.09 -29.93
CA ILE A 202 -32.66 -45.47 -29.06
C ILE A 202 -33.69 -44.35 -28.87
N TYR A 203 -33.34 -43.10 -29.21
CA TYR A 203 -34.25 -41.95 -29.18
C TYR A 203 -34.42 -41.40 -30.60
N ASN A 204 -35.64 -41.51 -31.14
CA ASN A 204 -35.97 -41.02 -32.47
C ASN A 204 -36.02 -39.48 -32.48
N GLY A 205 -35.54 -38.85 -33.56
CA GLY A 205 -35.65 -37.41 -33.77
C GLY A 205 -34.43 -36.57 -33.42
N LEU A 206 -33.32 -37.19 -32.97
CA LEU A 206 -32.07 -36.49 -32.62
C LEU A 206 -31.24 -36.04 -33.84
N ASN A 207 -31.53 -36.58 -35.03
CA ASN A 207 -30.76 -36.38 -36.26
C ASN A 207 -31.33 -35.33 -37.23
N ASN A 208 -32.48 -34.73 -36.95
CA ASN A 208 -33.04 -33.71 -37.84
C ASN A 208 -32.39 -32.35 -37.55
N ALA A 209 -31.49 -31.90 -38.43
CA ALA A 209 -30.80 -30.62 -38.30
C ALA A 209 -31.74 -29.39 -38.43
N THR A 210 -32.92 -29.59 -39.01
CA THR A 210 -33.90 -28.53 -39.29
C THR A 210 -35.08 -28.47 -38.32
N ASP A 211 -35.46 -29.59 -37.69
CA ASP A 211 -36.49 -29.65 -36.65
C ASP A 211 -36.33 -30.95 -35.81
N PRO A 212 -35.43 -30.95 -34.80
CA PRO A 212 -35.23 -32.11 -33.96
C PRO A 212 -36.43 -32.28 -33.02
N SER A 213 -37.17 -33.39 -33.14
CA SER A 213 -38.28 -33.69 -32.24
C SER A 213 -37.83 -34.10 -30.84
N SER A 214 -36.52 -34.34 -30.64
CA SER A 214 -35.89 -34.51 -29.33
C SER A 214 -34.52 -33.83 -29.31
N ASP A 215 -34.07 -33.36 -28.15
CA ASP A 215 -32.73 -32.79 -27.96
C ASP A 215 -32.08 -33.30 -26.66
N ILE A 216 -30.75 -33.20 -26.59
CA ILE A 216 -29.94 -33.71 -25.48
C ILE A 216 -28.95 -32.65 -25.03
N ARG A 217 -28.80 -32.52 -23.71
CA ARG A 217 -27.72 -31.74 -23.11
C ARG A 217 -27.12 -32.45 -21.91
N LEU A 218 -25.80 -32.63 -21.97
CA LEU A 218 -24.96 -32.99 -20.85
C LEU A 218 -24.52 -31.72 -20.11
N THR A 219 -24.71 -31.73 -18.80
CA THR A 219 -24.19 -30.75 -17.85
C THR A 219 -23.41 -31.47 -16.74
N LEU A 220 -22.57 -30.72 -16.04
CA LEU A 220 -21.87 -31.22 -14.85
C LEU A 220 -22.76 -31.03 -13.62
N GLY A 221 -22.88 -32.09 -12.81
CA GLY A 221 -23.36 -32.03 -11.44
C GLY A 221 -22.18 -31.76 -10.50
N ASN A 222 -21.91 -32.71 -9.61
CA ASN A 222 -20.70 -32.69 -8.80
C ASN A 222 -19.43 -32.84 -9.66
N ILE A 223 -18.44 -32.01 -9.38
CA ILE A 223 -17.13 -32.06 -10.03
C ILE A 223 -16.14 -32.85 -9.19
N ARG A 224 -15.21 -33.54 -9.86
CA ARG A 224 -14.18 -34.31 -9.17
C ARG A 224 -13.19 -33.41 -8.42
N THR A 225 -12.60 -34.02 -7.40
CA THR A 225 -11.43 -33.48 -6.71
C THR A 225 -10.18 -33.92 -7.44
N ILE A 226 -9.24 -33.00 -7.63
CA ILE A 226 -7.90 -33.25 -8.16
C ILE A 226 -6.86 -33.15 -7.06
N GLN A 227 -5.80 -33.96 -7.15
CA GLN A 227 -4.63 -33.86 -6.29
C GLN A 227 -3.49 -33.15 -7.04
N ILE A 228 -2.95 -32.11 -6.41
CA ILE A 228 -1.80 -31.35 -6.93
C ILE A 228 -0.75 -31.21 -5.84
N ASN A 229 0.49 -30.92 -6.23
CA ASN A 229 1.56 -30.64 -5.29
C ASN A 229 1.96 -29.17 -5.35
N VAL A 230 2.06 -28.51 -4.21
CA VAL A 230 2.63 -27.16 -4.09
C VAL A 230 3.97 -27.27 -3.38
N MET A 231 5.03 -26.79 -4.01
CA MET A 231 6.41 -26.93 -3.57
C MET A 231 7.18 -25.61 -3.64
N GLY A 232 8.34 -25.57 -2.96
CA GLY A 232 9.23 -24.42 -2.93
C GLY A 232 8.84 -23.43 -1.84
N GLU A 233 9.01 -22.14 -2.15
CA GLU A 233 8.90 -21.01 -1.23
C GLU A 233 7.46 -20.57 -1.00
N VAL A 234 6.67 -21.47 -0.43
CA VAL A 234 5.31 -21.24 0.07
C VAL A 234 5.26 -21.38 1.59
N VAL A 235 4.20 -20.85 2.22
CA VAL A 235 4.04 -20.95 3.68
C VAL A 235 3.86 -22.40 4.12
N GLN A 236 3.05 -23.16 3.39
CA GLN A 236 2.82 -24.59 3.65
C GLN A 236 3.01 -25.38 2.35
N PRO A 237 4.18 -26.01 2.14
CA PRO A 237 4.36 -26.92 1.01
C PRO A 237 3.69 -28.26 1.29
N GLY A 238 3.14 -28.91 0.26
CA GLY A 238 2.47 -30.20 0.40
C GLY A 238 1.55 -30.57 -0.76
N THR A 239 0.84 -31.69 -0.59
CA THR A 239 -0.18 -32.16 -1.53
C THR A 239 -1.54 -31.61 -1.13
N TYR A 240 -2.26 -31.04 -2.10
CA TYR A 240 -3.56 -30.41 -1.89
C TYR A 240 -4.63 -31.09 -2.73
N ALA A 241 -5.77 -31.38 -2.09
CA ALA A 241 -6.99 -31.83 -2.74
C ALA A 241 -7.86 -30.61 -3.08
N LEU A 242 -7.98 -30.31 -4.37
CA LEU A 242 -8.67 -29.12 -4.89
C LEU A 242 -9.79 -29.52 -5.85
N SER A 243 -10.73 -28.61 -6.09
CA SER A 243 -11.73 -28.81 -7.14
C SER A 243 -11.07 -28.83 -8.53
N ALA A 244 -11.59 -29.61 -9.49
CA ALA A 244 -11.15 -29.58 -10.88
C ALA A 244 -11.33 -28.23 -11.61
N PHE A 245 -12.02 -27.26 -10.99
CA PHE A 245 -12.08 -25.86 -11.44
C PHE A 245 -10.98 -24.96 -10.89
N SER A 246 -10.17 -25.47 -9.95
CA SER A 246 -9.15 -24.68 -9.27
C SER A 246 -8.00 -24.30 -10.20
N THR A 247 -7.43 -23.14 -9.95
CA THR A 247 -6.28 -22.58 -10.67
C THR A 247 -5.06 -22.48 -9.76
N VAL A 248 -3.95 -21.94 -10.27
CA VAL A 248 -2.72 -21.74 -9.49
C VAL A 248 -2.98 -20.82 -8.31
N PHE A 249 -3.81 -19.78 -8.45
CA PHE A 249 -4.15 -18.88 -7.34
C PHE A 249 -4.90 -19.60 -6.20
N HIS A 250 -5.78 -20.54 -6.52
CA HIS A 250 -6.47 -21.37 -5.53
C HIS A 250 -5.46 -22.24 -4.75
N ALA A 251 -4.48 -22.81 -5.46
CA ALA A 251 -3.41 -23.60 -4.84
C ALA A 251 -2.53 -22.75 -3.92
N LEU A 252 -2.12 -21.56 -4.36
CA LEU A 252 -1.35 -20.62 -3.52
C LEU A 252 -2.15 -20.18 -2.29
N TYR A 253 -3.44 -19.88 -2.44
CA TYR A 253 -4.32 -19.56 -1.32
C TYR A 253 -4.38 -20.70 -0.30
N ARG A 254 -4.59 -21.93 -0.76
CA ARG A 254 -4.62 -23.12 0.10
C ARG A 254 -3.28 -23.43 0.76
N ALA A 255 -2.17 -23.03 0.14
CA ALA A 255 -0.82 -23.09 0.69
C ALA A 255 -0.48 -21.94 1.66
N GLY A 256 -1.42 -21.00 1.90
CA GLY A 256 -1.22 -19.84 2.78
C GLY A 256 -0.45 -18.68 2.13
N GLY A 257 -0.26 -18.72 0.81
CA GLY A 257 0.55 -17.77 0.05
C GLY A 257 2.02 -18.17 -0.08
N VAL A 258 2.84 -17.22 -0.52
CA VAL A 258 4.30 -17.40 -0.66
C VAL A 258 5.03 -17.11 0.65
N SER A 259 6.21 -17.71 0.84
CA SER A 259 7.09 -17.45 1.98
C SER A 259 7.76 -16.08 1.89
N ASP A 260 8.57 -15.72 2.90
CA ASP A 260 9.31 -14.45 2.92
C ASP A 260 10.37 -14.32 1.82
N ILE A 261 10.76 -15.42 1.19
CA ILE A 261 11.69 -15.41 0.06
C ILE A 261 11.03 -15.85 -1.25
N GLY A 262 9.77 -16.27 -1.21
CA GLY A 262 9.04 -16.72 -2.38
C GLY A 262 8.73 -15.62 -3.39
N SER A 263 8.82 -15.99 -4.66
CA SER A 263 8.51 -15.15 -5.81
C SER A 263 7.01 -15.14 -6.10
N LEU A 264 6.44 -13.94 -6.23
CA LEU A 264 5.09 -13.71 -6.75
C LEU A 264 5.09 -13.57 -8.29
N ARG A 265 6.27 -13.46 -8.91
CA ARG A 265 6.39 -13.10 -10.33
C ARG A 265 6.88 -14.23 -11.22
N ASN A 266 7.34 -15.32 -10.60
CA ASN A 266 7.90 -16.49 -11.27
C ASN A 266 7.31 -17.79 -10.70
N VAL A 267 6.00 -17.83 -10.44
CA VAL A 267 5.33 -19.06 -9.98
C VAL A 267 5.24 -20.02 -11.16
N GLN A 268 5.74 -21.25 -11.01
CA GLN A 268 5.86 -22.18 -12.13
C GLN A 268 4.78 -23.26 -12.03
N LEU A 269 4.10 -23.52 -13.15
CA LEU A 269 3.23 -24.67 -13.29
C LEU A 269 3.96 -25.75 -14.10
N VAL A 270 4.13 -26.91 -13.50
CA VAL A 270 4.76 -28.09 -14.10
C VAL A 270 3.70 -29.19 -14.26
N ARG A 271 3.57 -29.71 -15.48
CA ARG A 271 2.63 -30.78 -15.83
C ARG A 271 3.39 -31.88 -16.55
N ASN A 272 3.21 -33.13 -16.12
CA ASN A 272 3.91 -34.29 -16.70
C ASN A 272 5.45 -34.11 -16.74
N GLY A 273 6.03 -33.51 -15.69
CA GLY A 273 7.46 -33.27 -15.58
C GLY A 273 8.03 -32.15 -16.46
N LYS A 274 7.19 -31.39 -17.17
CA LYS A 274 7.62 -30.25 -18.00
C LYS A 274 7.00 -28.95 -17.50
N LYS A 275 7.79 -27.87 -17.48
CA LYS A 275 7.28 -26.52 -17.18
C LYS A 275 6.32 -26.10 -18.29
N LEU A 276 5.05 -25.94 -17.94
CA LEU A 276 3.99 -25.54 -18.86
C LEU A 276 3.97 -24.03 -19.05
N THR A 277 3.96 -23.28 -17.94
CA THR A 277 3.96 -21.82 -17.96
C THR A 277 4.58 -21.23 -16.69
N THR A 278 4.72 -19.91 -16.67
CA THR A 278 5.09 -19.10 -15.50
C THR A 278 3.98 -18.08 -15.27
N ILE A 279 3.54 -17.96 -14.02
CA ILE A 279 2.44 -17.10 -13.60
C ILE A 279 3.05 -15.90 -12.87
N ASP A 280 2.67 -14.69 -13.31
CA ASP A 280 3.06 -13.41 -12.69
C ASP A 280 1.86 -12.83 -11.93
N VAL A 281 1.84 -13.00 -10.61
CA VAL A 281 0.75 -12.51 -9.75
C VAL A 281 0.63 -10.99 -9.82
N TYR A 282 1.71 -10.26 -10.14
CA TYR A 282 1.64 -8.80 -10.27
C TYR A 282 0.75 -8.37 -11.44
N GLU A 283 0.69 -9.13 -12.53
CA GLU A 283 -0.19 -8.84 -13.67
C GLU A 283 -1.67 -8.90 -13.27
N PHE A 284 -2.03 -9.85 -12.40
CA PHE A 284 -3.37 -9.93 -11.83
C PHE A 284 -3.66 -8.75 -10.89
N ILE A 285 -2.78 -8.50 -9.90
CA ILE A 285 -3.04 -7.47 -8.88
C ILE A 285 -3.07 -6.06 -9.49
N MET A 286 -2.21 -5.78 -10.47
CA MET A 286 -2.07 -4.43 -11.02
C MET A 286 -2.98 -4.16 -12.22
N LYS A 287 -3.28 -5.17 -13.04
CA LYS A 287 -4.03 -5.00 -14.30
C LYS A 287 -5.36 -5.75 -14.32
N GLY A 288 -5.67 -6.54 -13.30
CA GLY A 288 -6.83 -7.44 -13.31
C GLY A 288 -6.71 -8.54 -14.37
N ASN A 289 -5.51 -8.80 -14.89
CA ASN A 289 -5.30 -9.78 -15.94
C ASN A 289 -5.14 -11.18 -15.33
N ALA A 290 -6.15 -12.03 -15.51
CA ALA A 290 -6.15 -13.43 -15.07
C ALA A 290 -5.87 -14.43 -16.20
N GLN A 291 -5.46 -13.97 -17.39
CA GLN A 291 -5.26 -14.85 -18.57
C GLN A 291 -4.21 -15.96 -18.31
N ASP A 292 -3.22 -15.68 -17.47
CA ASP A 292 -2.16 -16.63 -17.14
C ASP A 292 -2.50 -17.54 -15.95
N ASP A 293 -3.66 -17.34 -15.29
CA ASP A 293 -4.11 -18.19 -14.20
C ASP A 293 -4.75 -19.48 -14.76
N ILE A 294 -3.87 -20.41 -15.14
CA ILE A 294 -4.25 -21.66 -15.81
C ILE A 294 -4.94 -22.60 -14.82
N ARG A 295 -5.98 -23.28 -15.31
CA ARG A 295 -6.67 -24.34 -14.60
C ARG A 295 -5.76 -25.56 -14.36
N LEU A 296 -5.75 -26.01 -13.11
CA LEU A 296 -4.98 -27.15 -12.67
C LEU A 296 -5.60 -28.47 -13.12
N GLN A 297 -4.75 -29.48 -13.21
CA GLN A 297 -5.09 -30.86 -13.55
C GLN A 297 -4.49 -31.81 -12.51
N GLU A 298 -5.01 -33.04 -12.51
CA GLU A 298 -4.50 -34.12 -11.67
C GLU A 298 -2.98 -34.29 -11.87
N GLY A 299 -2.24 -34.34 -10.75
CA GLY A 299 -0.78 -34.53 -10.75
C GLY A 299 0.04 -33.29 -11.10
N ASP A 300 -0.58 -32.13 -11.31
CA ASP A 300 0.15 -30.88 -11.51
C ASP A 300 1.03 -30.54 -10.30
N VAL A 301 2.16 -29.89 -10.57
CA VAL A 301 3.08 -29.37 -9.55
C VAL A 301 3.21 -27.86 -9.72
N VAL A 302 2.83 -27.11 -8.70
CA VAL A 302 3.04 -25.67 -8.57
C VAL A 302 4.33 -25.46 -7.79
N ILE A 303 5.34 -24.83 -8.40
CA ILE A 303 6.63 -24.58 -7.78
C ILE A 303 6.83 -23.07 -7.63
N VAL A 304 7.05 -22.61 -6.40
CA VAL A 304 7.39 -21.22 -6.11
C VAL A 304 8.91 -21.13 -5.85
N PRO A 305 9.70 -20.53 -6.75
CA PRO A 305 11.12 -20.29 -6.49
C PRO A 305 11.31 -19.07 -5.58
N ALA A 306 12.55 -18.86 -5.13
CA ALA A 306 12.93 -17.61 -4.48
C ALA A 306 12.85 -16.41 -5.45
N TYR A 307 12.59 -15.21 -4.92
CA TYR A 307 12.62 -13.98 -5.72
C TYR A 307 14.06 -13.67 -6.18
N ASP A 308 14.18 -13.01 -7.34
CA ASP A 308 15.47 -12.57 -7.88
C ASP A 308 15.87 -11.15 -7.41
N VAL A 309 14.94 -10.19 -7.54
CA VAL A 309 15.20 -8.78 -7.27
C VAL A 309 14.11 -8.22 -6.37
N LEU A 310 14.51 -7.77 -5.18
CA LEU A 310 13.64 -7.07 -4.23
C LEU A 310 14.17 -5.67 -3.97
N VAL A 311 13.31 -4.66 -4.14
CA VAL A 311 13.68 -3.25 -4.07
C VAL A 311 12.75 -2.54 -3.10
N LYS A 312 13.28 -1.62 -2.29
CA LYS A 312 12.48 -0.77 -1.39
C LYS A 312 12.30 0.61 -2.00
N ILE A 313 11.09 1.17 -1.90
CA ILE A 313 10.85 2.59 -2.15
C ILE A 313 10.18 3.23 -0.94
N SER A 314 10.69 4.37 -0.51
CA SER A 314 10.22 5.11 0.68
C SER A 314 10.06 6.61 0.39
N GLY A 315 9.48 7.32 1.36
CA GLY A 315 9.23 8.76 1.27
C GLY A 315 7.89 9.09 0.58
N LYS A 316 7.85 10.17 -0.20
CA LYS A 316 6.64 10.76 -0.78
C LYS A 316 6.10 10.00 -2.00
N VAL A 317 5.68 8.75 -1.77
CA VAL A 317 5.02 7.88 -2.74
C VAL A 317 3.77 7.27 -2.12
N LYS A 318 2.78 6.94 -2.95
CA LYS A 318 1.47 6.47 -2.45
C LYS A 318 1.53 5.13 -1.73
N ARG A 319 2.51 4.28 -2.06
CA ARG A 319 2.73 2.96 -1.45
C ARG A 319 4.21 2.78 -1.11
N PRO A 320 4.68 3.35 0.01
CA PRO A 320 6.05 3.18 0.44
C PRO A 320 6.20 1.76 1.02
N MET A 321 6.88 0.87 0.29
CA MET A 321 7.07 -0.54 0.64
C MET A 321 8.13 -1.24 -0.24
N ARG A 322 8.29 -2.56 -0.07
CA ARG A 322 9.17 -3.38 -0.92
C ARG A 322 8.40 -4.00 -2.09
N PHE A 323 9.05 -4.08 -3.24
CA PHE A 323 8.48 -4.63 -4.46
C PHE A 323 9.44 -5.64 -5.07
N GLU A 324 8.92 -6.80 -5.45
CA GLU A 324 9.62 -7.74 -6.32
C GLU A 324 9.62 -7.21 -7.76
N MET A 325 10.81 -7.18 -8.36
CA MET A 325 11.02 -6.71 -9.71
C MET A 325 11.63 -7.81 -10.58
N LYS A 326 11.45 -7.69 -11.90
CA LYS A 326 12.20 -8.48 -12.87
C LYS A 326 13.58 -7.86 -13.09
N LYS A 327 14.56 -8.67 -13.54
CA LYS A 327 15.98 -8.27 -13.69
C LYS A 327 16.19 -7.09 -14.65
N ASP A 328 15.23 -6.84 -15.53
CA ASP A 328 15.26 -5.81 -16.57
C ASP A 328 14.31 -4.63 -16.30
N GLU A 329 13.56 -4.65 -15.21
CA GLU A 329 12.64 -3.56 -14.86
C GLU A 329 13.39 -2.32 -14.33
N SER A 330 12.90 -1.14 -14.71
CA SER A 330 13.52 0.14 -14.37
C SER A 330 12.87 0.84 -13.18
N LEU A 331 13.51 1.90 -12.69
CA LEU A 331 12.99 2.78 -11.66
C LEU A 331 11.59 3.31 -11.99
N SER A 332 11.30 3.59 -13.26
CA SER A 332 9.96 3.98 -13.70
C SER A 332 8.89 2.91 -13.41
N THR A 333 9.23 1.63 -13.52
CA THR A 333 8.34 0.52 -13.20
C THR A 333 8.11 0.42 -11.70
N LEU A 334 9.16 0.59 -10.89
CA LEU A 334 9.03 0.67 -9.44
C LEU A 334 8.08 1.79 -9.00
N ILE A 335 8.22 2.99 -9.58
CA ILE A 335 7.34 4.14 -9.29
C ILE A 335 5.87 3.80 -9.63
N LYS A 336 5.63 3.09 -10.75
CA LYS A 336 4.28 2.63 -11.10
C LYS A 336 3.72 1.66 -10.06
N TYR A 337 4.52 0.71 -9.57
CA TYR A 337 4.08 -0.22 -8.53
C TYR A 337 3.77 0.50 -7.21
N ALA A 338 4.57 1.51 -6.87
CA ALA A 338 4.34 2.40 -5.74
C ALA A 338 3.06 3.28 -5.89
N GLY A 339 2.37 3.24 -7.04
CA GLY A 339 1.17 4.05 -7.30
C GLY A 339 1.47 5.49 -7.74
N GLY A 340 2.74 5.79 -8.05
CA GLY A 340 3.23 7.13 -8.32
C GLY A 340 3.62 7.90 -7.05
N PHE A 341 3.90 9.18 -7.24
CA PHE A 341 4.29 10.10 -6.18
C PHE A 341 3.10 10.69 -5.44
N ASP A 342 3.34 11.15 -4.21
CA ASP A 342 2.45 12.06 -3.51
C ASP A 342 2.52 13.48 -4.09
N ALA A 343 1.58 14.35 -3.74
CA ALA A 343 1.46 15.69 -4.32
C ALA A 343 2.64 16.62 -3.96
N ASP A 344 3.22 16.42 -2.78
CA ASP A 344 4.36 17.18 -2.24
C ASP A 344 5.71 16.49 -2.51
N ALA A 345 5.77 15.49 -3.40
CA ALA A 345 7.03 14.82 -3.73
C ALA A 345 7.93 15.65 -4.65
N TYR A 346 9.23 15.65 -4.38
CA TYR A 346 10.24 16.17 -5.29
C TYR A 346 10.52 15.13 -6.40
N THR A 347 9.86 15.29 -7.55
CA THR A 347 9.89 14.30 -8.63
C THR A 347 11.07 14.40 -9.58
N ARG A 348 11.86 15.48 -9.51
CA ARG A 348 12.97 15.78 -10.45
C ARG A 348 14.16 14.86 -10.30
N SER A 349 14.37 14.31 -9.11
CA SER A 349 15.37 13.28 -8.90
C SER A 349 15.03 12.42 -7.71
N LEU A 350 15.41 11.15 -7.76
CA LEU A 350 15.35 10.23 -6.64
C LEU A 350 16.75 9.87 -6.17
N ARG A 351 16.90 9.69 -4.87
CA ARG A 351 18.10 9.07 -4.30
C ARG A 351 17.93 7.57 -4.32
N VAL A 352 18.92 6.86 -4.86
CA VAL A 352 19.01 5.41 -4.82
C VAL A 352 20.26 5.04 -4.04
N VAL A 353 20.09 4.30 -2.96
CA VAL A 353 21.19 3.67 -2.21
C VAL A 353 21.29 2.23 -2.65
N ARG A 354 22.49 1.83 -3.07
CA ARG A 354 22.78 0.50 -3.63
C ARG A 354 23.92 -0.15 -2.89
N GLN A 355 23.84 -1.44 -2.66
CA GLN A 355 24.97 -2.26 -2.22
C GLN A 355 25.70 -2.77 -3.47
N ASN A 356 26.97 -2.42 -3.66
CA ASN A 356 27.76 -2.87 -4.82
C ASN A 356 28.52 -4.18 -4.57
N GLY A 357 28.38 -4.76 -3.36
CA GLY A 357 29.04 -5.99 -2.91
C GLY A 357 30.14 -5.73 -1.87
N GLU A 358 30.76 -4.56 -1.89
CA GLU A 358 31.79 -4.16 -0.93
C GLU A 358 31.34 -2.96 -0.09
N GLU A 359 30.73 -1.96 -0.74
CA GLU A 359 30.35 -0.67 -0.16
C GLU A 359 28.93 -0.26 -0.58
N TYR A 360 28.44 0.80 0.07
CA TYR A 360 27.22 1.48 -0.34
C TYR A 360 27.53 2.57 -1.37
N GLU A 361 26.80 2.56 -2.47
CA GLU A 361 26.79 3.62 -3.49
C GLU A 361 25.53 4.48 -3.32
N VAL A 362 25.67 5.80 -3.45
CA VAL A 362 24.55 6.74 -3.47
C VAL A 362 24.44 7.36 -4.84
N ASN A 363 23.36 7.05 -5.55
CA ASN A 363 23.05 7.55 -6.89
C ASN A 363 21.92 8.59 -6.82
N THR A 364 22.11 9.73 -7.46
CA THR A 364 21.03 10.69 -7.73
C THR A 364 20.55 10.49 -9.16
N VAL A 365 19.39 9.84 -9.31
CA VAL A 365 18.80 9.54 -10.62
C VAL A 365 17.84 10.67 -10.98
N LYS A 366 17.98 11.26 -12.16
CA LYS A 366 17.09 12.34 -12.64
C LYS A 366 15.84 11.77 -13.30
N ASP A 367 14.78 12.56 -13.34
CA ASP A 367 13.49 12.20 -13.96
C ASP A 367 13.60 11.67 -15.39
N ILE A 368 14.49 12.26 -16.19
CA ILE A 368 14.80 11.83 -17.56
C ILE A 368 15.35 10.38 -17.64
N ASP A 369 16.03 9.91 -16.59
CA ASP A 369 16.72 8.63 -16.56
C ASP A 369 15.90 7.51 -15.90
N TYR A 370 14.73 7.81 -15.32
CA TYR A 370 13.91 6.81 -14.61
C TYR A 370 13.53 5.60 -15.47
N SER A 371 13.32 5.81 -16.78
CA SER A 371 12.93 4.75 -17.71
C SER A 371 14.06 3.79 -18.04
N VAL A 372 15.31 4.25 -17.99
CA VAL A 372 16.51 3.48 -18.37
C VAL A 372 17.32 2.98 -17.17
N TYR A 373 17.16 3.60 -16.00
CA TYR A 373 17.84 3.19 -14.78
C TYR A 373 17.31 1.83 -14.28
N LYS A 374 18.09 0.78 -14.51
CA LYS A 374 17.76 -0.59 -14.09
C LYS A 374 17.92 -0.77 -12.58
N MET A 375 16.90 -1.38 -11.98
CA MET A 375 16.92 -1.70 -10.55
C MET A 375 17.72 -2.98 -10.29
N ARG A 376 18.34 -3.05 -9.11
CA ARG A 376 19.09 -4.22 -8.64
C ARG A 376 18.56 -4.69 -7.30
N ASN A 377 18.80 -5.96 -7.00
CA ASN A 377 18.41 -6.53 -5.72
C ASN A 377 19.04 -5.74 -4.57
N GLY A 378 18.23 -5.37 -3.58
CA GLY A 378 18.67 -4.60 -2.42
C GLY A 378 18.73 -3.08 -2.63
N ASP A 379 18.39 -2.55 -3.81
CA ASP A 379 18.27 -1.11 -4.01
C ASP A 379 17.22 -0.50 -3.06
N VAL A 380 17.54 0.67 -2.50
CA VAL A 380 16.63 1.47 -1.68
C VAL A 380 16.46 2.84 -2.34
N VAL A 381 15.24 3.14 -2.76
CA VAL A 381 14.87 4.39 -3.42
C VAL A 381 14.15 5.29 -2.45
N THR A 382 14.52 6.57 -2.40
CA THR A 382 13.86 7.58 -1.57
C THR A 382 13.35 8.73 -2.42
N ALA A 383 12.05 9.01 -2.32
CA ALA A 383 11.40 10.20 -2.83
C ALA A 383 11.27 11.24 -1.70
N GLU A 384 11.97 12.36 -1.83
CA GLU A 384 11.94 13.42 -0.82
C GLU A 384 10.75 14.37 -1.04
N ALA A 385 10.42 15.18 -0.03
CA ALA A 385 9.44 16.24 -0.17
C ALA A 385 10.02 17.41 -0.98
N ILE A 386 9.14 18.15 -1.67
CA ILE A 386 9.49 19.48 -2.15
C ILE A 386 9.83 20.38 -0.97
N LEU A 387 10.76 21.31 -1.18
CA LEU A 387 11.11 22.28 -0.16
C LEU A 387 9.88 23.14 0.16
N ASN A 388 9.70 23.47 1.44
CA ASN A 388 8.71 24.46 1.89
C ASN A 388 9.12 25.88 1.48
N ARG A 389 9.20 26.11 0.16
CA ARG A 389 9.60 27.35 -0.49
C ARG A 389 8.56 27.66 -1.55
N PHE A 390 7.88 28.77 -1.36
CA PHE A 390 6.95 29.30 -2.34
C PHE A 390 7.72 30.07 -3.40
N THR A 391 7.19 30.21 -4.61
CA THR A 391 7.80 31.04 -5.67
C THR A 391 7.30 32.48 -5.64
N ASN A 392 6.14 32.72 -5.02
CA ASN A 392 5.41 33.98 -5.10
C ASN A 392 4.50 34.20 -3.87
N LYS A 393 4.98 33.86 -2.67
CA LYS A 393 4.24 34.09 -1.42
C LYS A 393 4.33 35.54 -0.99
N LEU A 394 3.21 36.11 -0.57
CA LEU A 394 3.10 37.28 0.29
C LEU A 394 2.36 36.87 1.56
N GLU A 395 2.58 37.58 2.64
CA GLU A 395 1.84 37.34 3.88
C GLU A 395 1.42 38.67 4.48
N ILE A 396 0.21 38.75 5.00
CA ILE A 396 -0.29 39.93 5.72
C ILE A 396 -0.89 39.49 7.04
N ARG A 397 -0.46 40.15 8.12
CA ARG A 397 -0.84 39.82 9.49
C ARG A 397 -1.42 41.06 10.19
N GLY A 398 -1.99 40.85 11.38
CA GLY A 398 -2.45 41.94 12.22
C GLY A 398 -3.85 42.47 11.87
N ALA A 399 -4.00 43.78 11.88
CA ALA A 399 -5.30 44.48 11.88
C ALA A 399 -5.91 44.63 10.47
N VAL A 400 -6.16 43.49 9.82
CA VAL A 400 -6.87 43.35 8.54
C VAL A 400 -8.03 42.38 8.67
N TYR A 401 -9.04 42.52 7.82
CA TYR A 401 -10.22 41.65 7.89
C TYR A 401 -9.93 40.20 7.47
N ARG A 402 -8.95 39.98 6.60
CA ARG A 402 -8.49 38.65 6.19
C ARG A 402 -6.97 38.57 6.24
N PRO A 403 -6.36 38.28 7.41
CA PRO A 403 -4.94 37.97 7.47
C PRO A 403 -4.67 36.60 6.81
N GLY A 404 -3.48 36.43 6.25
CA GLY A 404 -3.09 35.16 5.66
C GLY A 404 -2.03 35.26 4.56
N ILE A 405 -1.91 34.18 3.80
CA ILE A 405 -0.97 34.04 2.68
C ILE A 405 -1.67 34.43 1.38
N TYR A 406 -1.01 35.30 0.61
CA TYR A 406 -1.48 35.82 -0.68
C TYR A 406 -0.46 35.56 -1.79
N GLN A 407 -0.92 35.66 -3.03
CA GLN A 407 -0.11 35.40 -4.22
C GLN A 407 0.50 36.68 -4.80
N LEU A 408 1.82 36.84 -4.74
CA LEU A 408 2.52 37.83 -5.56
C LEU A 408 2.25 37.52 -7.05
N SER A 409 1.65 38.47 -7.75
CA SER A 409 1.24 38.33 -9.14
C SER A 409 1.41 39.64 -9.90
N GLY A 410 1.12 39.66 -11.20
CA GLY A 410 1.17 40.90 -11.97
C GLY A 410 0.20 41.98 -11.47
N THR A 411 -0.94 41.56 -10.89
CA THR A 411 -2.01 42.44 -10.38
C THR A 411 -1.95 42.67 -8.87
N LEU A 412 -1.37 41.74 -8.11
CA LEU A 412 -1.11 41.88 -6.68
C LEU A 412 0.40 42.02 -6.49
N ASN A 413 0.91 43.23 -6.64
CA ASN A 413 2.35 43.53 -6.59
C ASN A 413 2.71 44.69 -5.66
N THR A 414 1.74 45.28 -4.96
CA THR A 414 1.97 46.41 -4.07
C THR A 414 1.26 46.30 -2.73
N VAL A 415 1.71 47.08 -1.74
CA VAL A 415 1.12 47.13 -0.39
C VAL A 415 -0.38 47.45 -0.41
N ARG A 416 -0.81 48.45 -1.20
CA ARG A 416 -2.23 48.82 -1.29
C ARG A 416 -3.09 47.68 -1.82
N GLU A 417 -2.62 46.99 -2.85
CA GLU A 417 -3.34 45.85 -3.43
C GLU A 417 -3.41 44.70 -2.44
N LEU A 418 -2.33 44.41 -1.70
CA LEU A 418 -2.33 43.36 -0.67
C LEU A 418 -3.33 43.66 0.45
N VAL A 419 -3.40 44.90 0.92
CA VAL A 419 -4.39 45.32 1.92
C VAL A 419 -5.82 45.24 1.36
N ASN A 420 -6.04 45.64 0.11
CA ASN A 420 -7.36 45.54 -0.53
C ASN A 420 -7.81 44.08 -0.68
N GLU A 421 -6.91 43.19 -1.10
CA GLU A 421 -7.17 41.75 -1.23
C GLU A 421 -7.43 41.11 0.15
N ALA A 422 -6.84 41.66 1.22
CA ALA A 422 -7.13 41.35 2.61
C ALA A 422 -8.46 41.96 3.14
N GLN A 423 -9.29 42.49 2.24
CA GLN A 423 -10.55 43.21 2.52
C GLN A 423 -10.39 44.49 3.36
N GLY A 424 -9.21 45.09 3.35
CA GLY A 424 -8.91 46.34 4.03
C GLY A 424 -8.47 46.17 5.48
N LEU A 425 -8.10 47.31 6.07
CA LEU A 425 -7.71 47.42 7.48
C LEU A 425 -8.95 47.41 8.37
N THR A 426 -8.87 46.81 9.56
CA THR A 426 -9.96 46.87 10.53
C THR A 426 -10.12 48.29 11.09
N GLY A 427 -11.31 48.63 11.59
CA GLY A 427 -11.60 49.99 12.09
C GLY A 427 -10.78 50.41 13.32
N ASP A 428 -10.23 49.44 14.05
CA ASP A 428 -9.35 49.60 15.20
C ASP A 428 -7.85 49.48 14.84
N ALA A 429 -7.51 49.36 13.55
CA ALA A 429 -6.14 49.23 13.09
C ALA A 429 -5.31 50.49 13.44
N PHE A 430 -4.14 50.27 14.05
CA PHE A 430 -3.22 51.35 14.34
C PHE A 430 -2.38 51.72 13.11
N LEU A 431 -2.82 52.73 12.37
CA LEU A 431 -2.26 53.07 11.05
C LEU A 431 -0.84 53.64 11.07
N ASN A 432 -0.33 54.07 12.23
CA ASN A 432 0.98 54.71 12.35
C ASN A 432 2.13 53.71 12.64
N ARG A 433 1.87 52.40 12.65
CA ARG A 433 2.86 51.37 13.05
C ARG A 433 2.81 50.10 12.19
N SER A 434 2.63 50.26 10.88
CA SER A 434 2.83 49.16 9.93
C SER A 434 4.32 48.97 9.63
N VAL A 435 4.73 47.72 9.50
CA VAL A 435 6.10 47.34 9.13
C VAL A 435 6.03 46.27 8.06
N LEU A 436 6.93 46.33 7.09
CA LEU A 436 7.10 45.28 6.10
C LEU A 436 8.40 44.56 6.41
N TYR A 437 8.31 43.25 6.68
CA TYR A 437 9.47 42.38 6.77
C TYR A 437 9.79 41.87 5.37
N ARG A 438 10.96 42.27 4.85
CA ARG A 438 11.45 41.87 3.54
C ARG A 438 12.60 40.89 3.70
N GLN A 439 12.50 39.73 3.05
CA GLN A 439 13.58 38.75 3.00
C GLN A 439 14.38 38.92 1.70
N HIS A 440 15.67 39.17 1.83
CA HIS A 440 16.60 39.26 0.70
C HIS A 440 17.03 37.87 0.20
N ASP A 441 17.68 37.82 -0.97
CA ASP A 441 18.14 36.56 -1.58
C ASP A 441 19.15 35.78 -0.71
N ASP A 442 19.89 36.48 0.17
CA ASP A 442 20.83 35.91 1.13
C ASP A 442 20.16 35.46 2.44
N LEU A 443 18.82 35.47 2.49
CA LEU A 443 17.97 35.14 3.63
C LEU A 443 18.03 36.13 4.80
N THR A 444 18.73 37.27 4.67
CA THR A 444 18.65 38.35 5.66
C THR A 444 17.27 39.00 5.62
N THR A 445 16.81 39.52 6.76
CA THR A 445 15.52 40.19 6.87
C THR A 445 15.73 41.65 7.19
N GLU A 446 15.06 42.52 6.44
CA GLU A 446 14.99 43.95 6.67
C GLU A 446 13.59 44.32 7.16
N VAL A 447 13.51 45.29 8.07
CA VAL A 447 12.24 45.82 8.57
C VAL A 447 12.07 47.23 8.02
N LEU A 448 11.13 47.37 7.10
CA LEU A 448 10.80 48.65 6.47
C LEU A 448 9.59 49.26 7.19
N PRO A 449 9.71 50.42 7.85
CA PRO A 449 8.55 51.12 8.39
C PRO A 449 7.69 51.65 7.23
N ILE A 450 6.39 51.37 7.27
CA ILE A 450 5.44 51.77 6.23
C ILE A 450 4.42 52.74 6.84
N ASP A 451 4.09 53.80 6.11
CA ASP A 451 2.93 54.64 6.42
C ASP A 451 1.71 54.11 5.65
N ILE A 452 1.03 53.12 6.24
CA ILE A 452 -0.09 52.47 5.57
C ILE A 452 -1.26 53.43 5.34
N LYS A 453 -1.46 54.43 6.22
CA LYS A 453 -2.52 55.42 6.04
C LYS A 453 -2.33 56.18 4.73
N SER A 454 -1.14 56.75 4.55
CA SER A 454 -0.84 57.56 3.36
C SER A 454 -0.81 56.71 2.08
N ILE A 455 -0.42 55.43 2.17
CA ILE A 455 -0.51 54.51 1.03
C ILE A 455 -1.98 54.24 0.68
N MET A 456 -2.86 53.96 1.64
CA MET A 456 -4.27 53.68 1.34
C MET A 456 -5.03 54.92 0.83
N GLU A 457 -4.69 56.11 1.32
CA GLU A 457 -5.27 57.40 0.88
C GLU A 457 -4.74 57.88 -0.49
N GLY A 458 -3.69 57.24 -1.02
CA GLY A 458 -3.08 57.61 -2.31
C GLY A 458 -2.12 58.81 -2.24
N THR A 459 -1.77 59.28 -1.04
CA THR A 459 -0.89 60.43 -0.81
C THR A 459 0.59 60.06 -0.77
N SER A 460 0.93 58.80 -0.55
CA SER A 460 2.28 58.24 -0.65
C SER A 460 2.43 57.24 -1.80
N PRO A 461 3.65 57.09 -2.37
CA PRO A 461 3.91 56.11 -3.42
C PRO A 461 3.64 54.70 -2.91
N ASN A 462 3.04 53.88 -3.78
CA ASN A 462 2.69 52.51 -3.44
C ASN A 462 3.95 51.64 -3.50
N LEU A 463 4.32 51.03 -2.37
CA LEU A 463 5.53 50.22 -2.29
C LEU A 463 5.31 48.89 -3.02
N ALA A 464 6.20 48.57 -3.96
CA ALA A 464 6.23 47.28 -4.64
C ALA A 464 6.66 46.18 -3.67
N LEU A 465 5.93 45.08 -3.68
CA LEU A 465 6.16 43.88 -2.89
C LEU A 465 7.08 42.92 -3.61
N GLN A 466 7.85 42.18 -2.82
CA GLN A 466 8.74 41.12 -3.25
C GLN A 466 8.28 39.78 -2.70
N LYS A 467 8.80 38.72 -3.30
CA LYS A 467 8.53 37.36 -2.85
C LYS A 467 8.96 37.23 -1.37
N ASN A 468 8.11 36.59 -0.57
CA ASN A 468 8.25 36.37 0.86
C ASN A 468 8.13 37.63 1.74
N ASP A 469 7.68 38.76 1.19
CA ASP A 469 7.35 39.92 2.01
C ASP A 469 6.19 39.59 2.98
N ILE A 470 6.33 40.07 4.23
CA ILE A 470 5.32 39.95 5.29
C ILE A 470 4.95 41.36 5.77
N LEU A 471 3.69 41.74 5.58
CA LEU A 471 3.12 43.02 6.02
C LEU A 471 2.41 42.92 7.37
#